data_AF-A0A1L9VX47-F1
#
_entry.id   AF-A0A1L9VX47-F1
#
_cell.length_a   1.000
_cell.length_b   1.000
_cell.length_c   1.000
_cell.angle_alpha   90.00
_cell.angle_beta   90.00
_cell.angle_gamma   90.00
#
_symmetry.space_group_name_H-M   'P 1'
#
loop_
_entity.id
_entity.type
_entity.pdbx_description
1 polymer ?
#
loop_
_entity_poly.entity_id
_entity_poly.type
_entity_poly.pdbx_seq_one_letter_code
_entity_poly.pdbx_strand_id
1 'polypeptide(L)' 'MSRDEESAQRGYSSRSYLEIIEDYLPVIWESGMEFMQDNAPIHTANIIKNWFDEHGISLV' A
#
# COMPACT_ATOMS: atom_id res chain seq x y z
N MET A 1 -1.45 5.43 -9.77
CA MET A 1 -0.05 5.46 -9.32
C MET A 1 0.70 6.47 -10.16
N SER A 2 1.20 7.51 -9.49
CA SER A 2 2.15 8.44 -10.11
C SER A 2 3.53 7.81 -10.06
N ARG A 3 4.31 7.92 -11.14
CA ARG A 3 5.70 7.47 -11.12
C ARG A 3 6.48 8.35 -10.14
N ASP A 4 7.26 7.70 -9.29
CA ASP A 4 8.18 8.39 -8.40
C ASP A 4 9.51 8.58 -9.15
N GLU A 5 9.71 9.78 -9.69
CA GLU A 5 10.94 10.12 -10.41
C GLU A 5 12.17 10.17 -9.49
N GLU A 6 11.97 10.30 -8.17
CA GLU A 6 13.02 10.28 -7.15
C GLU A 6 13.39 8.85 -6.71
N SER A 7 12.57 7.86 -7.05
CA SER A 7 12.90 6.45 -6.82
C SER A 7 14.17 6.06 -7.58
N ALA A 8 15.07 5.31 -6.93
CA ALA A 8 16.31 4.83 -7.53
C ALA A 8 16.10 4.05 -8.86
N GLN A 9 14.91 3.49 -9.05
CA GLN A 9 14.53 2.74 -10.25
C GLN A 9 13.60 3.52 -11.20
N ARG A 10 13.29 4.80 -10.91
CA ARG A 10 12.36 5.67 -11.67
C ARG A 10 10.99 5.02 -11.94
N GLY A 11 10.59 4.14 -11.01
CA GLY A 11 9.36 3.36 -11.05
C GLY A 11 8.38 3.84 -9.99
N TYR A 12 7.59 2.92 -9.45
CA TYR A 12 6.76 3.19 -8.28
C TYR A 12 7.57 2.96 -7.02
N SER A 13 7.36 3.81 -6.01
CA SER A 13 7.90 3.64 -4.68
C SER A 13 6.83 3.21 -3.70
N SER A 14 7.24 2.71 -2.54
CA SER A 14 6.33 2.45 -1.43
C SER A 14 5.50 3.69 -1.06
N ARG A 15 6.04 4.90 -1.21
CA ARG A 15 5.31 6.13 -0.91
C ARG A 15 4.18 6.36 -1.91
N SER A 16 4.47 6.27 -3.21
CA SER A 16 3.45 6.40 -4.26
C SER A 16 2.38 5.29 -4.21
N TYR A 17 2.74 4.13 -3.66
CA TYR A 17 1.79 3.04 -3.38
C TYR A 17 0.90 3.38 -2.19
N LEU A 18 1.50 3.86 -1.09
CA LEU A 18 0.78 4.26 0.13
C LEU A 18 -0.26 5.35 -0.14
N GLU A 19 0.09 6.38 -0.92
CA GLU A 19 -0.83 7.48 -1.27
C GLU A 19 -2.14 6.95 -1.88
N ILE A 20 -2.09 5.87 -2.67
CA ILE A 20 -3.29 5.27 -3.27
C ILE A 20 -4.04 4.40 -2.29
N ILE A 21 -3.32 3.69 -1.43
CA ILE A 21 -3.93 2.91 -0.37
C ILE A 21 -4.75 3.87 0.52
N GLU A 22 -4.16 4.99 0.91
CA GLU A 22 -4.80 6.04 1.71
C GLU A 22 -6.02 6.66 1.01
N ASP A 23 -5.93 6.95 -0.28
CA ASP A 23 -7.01 7.61 -1.02
C ASP A 23 -8.19 6.67 -1.32
N TYR A 24 -7.92 5.40 -1.65
CA TYR A 24 -8.93 4.52 -2.23
C TYR A 24 -9.40 3.41 -1.30
N LEU A 25 -8.50 2.84 -0.49
CA LEU A 25 -8.87 1.67 0.30
C LEU A 25 -9.96 1.98 1.34
N PRO A 26 -9.91 3.09 2.11
CA PRO A 26 -10.98 3.43 3.06
C PRO A 26 -12.36 3.62 2.42
N VAL A 27 -12.41 3.96 1.13
CA VAL A 27 -13.67 4.20 0.41
C VAL A 27 -14.37 2.88 0.06
N ILE A 28 -13.61 1.81 -0.15
CA ILE A 28 -14.13 0.51 -0.60
C ILE A 28 -14.05 -0.59 0.45
N TRP A 29 -13.32 -0.35 1.54
CA TRP A 29 -13.06 -1.35 2.56
C TRP A 29 -14.30 -1.60 3.43
N GLU A 30 -14.70 -2.86 3.52
CA GLU A 30 -15.78 -3.31 4.38
C GLU A 30 -15.32 -4.45 5.30
N SER A 31 -15.93 -4.53 6.48
CA SER A 31 -15.64 -5.59 7.44
C SER A 31 -15.90 -6.97 6.82
N GLY A 32 -14.92 -7.86 6.94
CA GLY A 32 -14.96 -9.21 6.37
C GLY A 32 -14.31 -9.35 4.99
N MET A 33 -13.82 -8.26 4.40
CA MET A 33 -12.97 -8.34 3.21
C MET A 33 -11.56 -8.83 3.56
N GLU A 34 -10.92 -9.47 2.59
CA GLU A 34 -9.51 -9.86 2.64
C GLU A 34 -8.72 -9.00 1.65
N PHE A 35 -7.64 -8.36 2.13
CA PHE A 35 -6.76 -7.60 1.25
C PHE A 35 -5.63 -8.49 0.74
N MET A 36 -5.52 -8.62 -0.58
CA MET A 36 -4.49 -9.43 -1.25
C MET A 36 -3.57 -8.54 -2.09
N GLN A 37 -2.27 -8.74 -1.95
CA GLN A 37 -1.23 -8.10 -2.75
C GLN A 37 -0.08 -9.08 -3.00
N ASP A 38 0.77 -8.81 -3.99
CA ASP A 38 2.01 -9.58 -4.14
C ASP A 38 3.10 -9.12 -3.16
N ASN A 39 4.21 -9.84 -3.11
CA ASN A 39 5.33 -9.56 -2.20
C ASN A 39 6.36 -8.59 -2.79
N ALA A 40 5.99 -7.71 -3.73
CA ALA A 40 6.94 -6.74 -4.26
C ALA A 40 7.55 -5.90 -3.12
N PRO A 41 8.83 -5.47 -3.23
CA PRO A 41 9.50 -4.71 -2.17
C PRO A 41 8.74 -3.44 -1.76
N ILE A 42 8.02 -2.84 -2.71
CA ILE A 42 7.26 -1.61 -2.45
C ILE A 42 6.04 -1.85 -1.54
N HIS A 43 5.40 -3.03 -1.62
CA HIS A 43 4.22 -3.41 -0.85
C HIS A 43 4.57 -3.99 0.53
N THR A 44 5.75 -4.57 0.66
CA THR A 44 6.23 -5.20 1.91
C THR A 44 7.08 -4.26 2.78
N ALA A 45 7.28 -3.02 2.33
CA ALA A 45 7.97 -1.98 3.08
C ALA A 45 7.26 -1.66 4.40
N ASN A 46 8.03 -1.28 5.42
CA ASN A 46 7.50 -1.03 6.76
C ASN A 46 6.42 0.06 6.77
N ILE A 47 6.54 1.09 5.92
CA ILE A 47 5.53 2.15 5.83
C ILE A 47 4.16 1.62 5.39
N ILE A 48 4.13 0.57 4.57
CA ILE A 48 2.89 -0.06 4.12
C ILE A 48 2.34 -0.94 5.23
N LYS A 49 3.17 -1.82 5.81
CA LYS A 49 2.77 -2.72 6.90
C LYS A 49 2.22 -1.98 8.10
N ASN A 50 2.88 -0.89 8.51
CA ASN A 50 2.44 -0.07 9.63
C ASN A 50 1.07 0.55 9.36
N TRP A 51 0.83 1.06 8.14
CA TRP A 51 -0.46 1.62 7.79
C TRP A 51 -1.58 0.56 7.87
N PHE A 52 -1.36 -0.64 7.34
CA PHE A 52 -2.33 -1.73 7.43
C PHE A 52 -2.62 -2.17 8.88
N ASP A 53 -1.58 -2.26 9.72
CA ASP A 53 -1.70 -2.58 11.14
C ASP A 53 -2.50 -1.51 11.91
N GLU A 54 -2.19 -0.23 11.68
CA GLU A 54 -2.90 0.92 12.27
C GLU A 54 -4.39 0.96 11.89
N HIS A 55 -4.75 0.43 10.71
CA HIS A 55 -6.13 0.36 10.22
C HIS A 55 -6.81 -0.98 10.51
N GLY A 56 -6.13 -1.92 11.19
CA GLY A 56 -6.69 -3.22 11.57
C GLY A 56 -7.00 -4.13 10.38
N ILE A 57 -6.27 -3.96 9.27
CA ILE A 57 -6.47 -4.72 8.03
C ILE A 57 -5.41 -5.82 7.95
N SER A 58 -5.85 -7.08 7.91
CA SER A 58 -4.95 -8.22 7.71
C SER A 58 -4.54 -8.35 6.25
N LEU A 59 -3.24 -8.45 6.02
CA LEU A 59 -2.67 -8.83 4.72
C LEU A 59 -2.69 -10.34 4.57
N VAL A 60 -3.16 -10.83 3.42
CA VAL A 60 -3.18 -12.25 3.04
C VAL A 60 -2.07 -12.56 2.03
#